data_AF-A0A6F8UUS2-F1
#
_entry.id   AF-A0A6F8UUS2-F1
#
_cell.length_a   1.000
_cell.length_b   1.000
_cell.length_c   1.000
_cell.angle_alpha   90.00
_cell.angle_beta   90.00
_cell.angle_gamma   90.00
#
_symmetry.space_group_name_H-M   'P 1'
#
loop_
_entity.id
_entity.type
_entity.pdbx_description
1 polymer ?
#
loop_
_entity_poly.entity_id
_entity_poly.type
_entity_poly.pdbx_seq_one_letter_code
_entity_poly.pdbx_strand_id
1 'polypeptide(L)'
;MNPSSQSYTIAMPWYERTDFEELWALSADKDEVPRDYDRWHAEASRVMRDHLARGVAIQFIRIRPVEYLEWLADAPNTASMRRTYVEYLAAGVARQSEIIDAA
;
A
#
# COMPACT_ATOMS: atom_id res chain seq x y z
N MET A 1 -8.00 -1.49 32.95
CA MET A 1 -7.84 -0.95 31.58
C MET A 1 -6.34 -0.81 31.34
N ASN A 2 -5.77 -1.57 30.42
CA ASN A 2 -4.31 -1.63 30.23
C ASN A 2 -3.93 -0.64 29.09
N PRO A 3 -3.14 0.42 29.36
CA PRO A 3 -2.85 1.46 28.38
C PRO A 3 -1.57 1.10 27.61
N SER A 4 -1.66 0.26 26.57
CA SER A 4 -0.52 0.07 25.63
C SER A 4 -0.80 -0.81 24.39
N SER A 5 -2.04 -1.12 24.05
CA SER A 5 -2.33 -1.70 22.73
C SER A 5 -2.51 -0.56 21.72
N GLN A 6 -1.43 0.16 21.43
CA GLN A 6 -1.35 0.91 20.17
C GLN A 6 -1.24 -0.15 19.09
N SER A 7 -2.39 -0.64 18.60
CA SER A 7 -2.47 -1.55 17.47
C SER A 7 -1.72 -0.89 16.32
N TYR A 8 -0.54 -1.41 16.00
CA TYR A 8 0.29 -0.93 14.91
C TYR A 8 -0.44 -1.27 13.62
N THR A 9 -1.07 -0.26 13.01
CA THR A 9 -1.70 -0.40 11.70
C THR A 9 -0.65 -0.13 10.65
N ILE A 10 -0.42 -1.07 9.74
CA ILE A 10 0.43 -0.85 8.56
C ILE A 10 -0.41 -0.58 7.32
N ALA A 11 0.06 0.33 6.48
CA ALA A 11 -0.47 0.53 5.14
C ALA A 11 0.21 -0.46 4.18
N MET A 12 -0.59 -1.26 3.48
CA MET A 12 -0.09 -2.24 2.51
C MET A 12 -0.57 -1.88 1.09
N PRO A 13 0.35 -1.73 0.11
CA PRO A 13 -0.03 -1.57 -1.28
C PRO A 13 -0.81 -2.76 -1.79
N TRP A 14 -1.89 -2.48 -2.50
CA TRP A 14 -2.69 -3.48 -3.19
C TRP A 14 -2.97 -3.05 -4.63
N TYR A 15 -3.05 -4.03 -5.52
CA TYR A 15 -3.28 -3.82 -6.94
C TYR A 15 -4.37 -4.75 -7.45
N GLU A 16 -5.16 -4.25 -8.39
CA GLU A 16 -5.83 -5.12 -9.36
C GLU A 16 -4.81 -5.62 -10.38
N ARG A 17 -5.14 -6.69 -11.10
CA ARG A 17 -4.26 -7.25 -12.13
C ARG A 17 -3.85 -6.23 -13.19
N THR A 18 -4.81 -5.48 -13.72
CA THR A 18 -4.55 -4.47 -14.76
C THR A 18 -3.66 -3.35 -14.26
N ASP A 19 -3.92 -2.85 -13.05
CA ASP A 19 -3.17 -1.76 -12.43
C ASP A 19 -1.72 -2.20 -12.13
N PHE A 20 -1.54 -3.46 -11.74
CA PHE A 20 -0.23 -4.06 -11.52
C PHE A 20 0.60 -4.12 -12.78
N GLU A 21 0.02 -4.61 -13.89
CA GLU A 21 0.74 -4.76 -15.16
C GLU A 21 1.19 -3.40 -15.71
N GLU A 22 0.34 -2.37 -15.60
CA GLU A 22 0.65 -1.00 -16.00
C GLU A 22 1.81 -0.42 -15.16
N LEU A 23 1.72 -0.52 -13.84
CA LEU A 23 2.77 -0.02 -12.94
C LEU A 23 4.07 -0.80 -13.06
N TRP A 24 4.01 -2.11 -13.31
CA TRP A 24 5.20 -2.93 -13.51
C TRP A 24 5.92 -2.59 -14.82
N ALA A 25 5.19 -2.28 -15.90
CA ALA A 25 5.80 -1.86 -17.15
C ALA A 25 6.69 -0.62 -16.97
N LEU A 26 6.26 0.30 -16.11
CA LEU A 26 6.90 1.57 -15.76
C LEU A 26 7.86 1.46 -14.55
N SER A 27 8.01 0.28 -13.95
CA SER A 27 8.84 0.09 -12.76
C SER A 27 10.32 0.27 -13.07
N ALA A 28 10.99 1.04 -12.21
CA ALA A 28 12.45 1.20 -12.23
C ALA A 28 13.17 0.08 -11.46
N ASP A 29 12.42 -0.74 -10.71
CA ASP A 29 12.88 -1.78 -9.79
C ASP A 29 12.45 -3.19 -10.22
N LYS A 30 12.64 -3.51 -11.51
CA LYS A 30 12.18 -4.78 -12.12
C LYS A 30 12.80 -6.03 -11.51
N ASP A 31 13.94 -5.91 -10.86
CA ASP A 31 14.62 -7.02 -10.19
C ASP A 31 14.07 -7.28 -8.77
N GLU A 32 13.33 -6.32 -8.19
CA GLU A 32 12.80 -6.40 -6.82
C GLU A 32 11.33 -6.86 -6.78
N VAL A 33 10.60 -6.73 -7.88
CA VAL A 33 9.17 -7.06 -7.96
C VAL A 33 8.94 -8.20 -8.97
N PRO A 34 8.23 -9.27 -8.57
CA PRO A 34 7.81 -10.30 -9.51
C PRO A 34 7.13 -9.69 -10.74
N ARG A 35 7.46 -10.17 -11.95
CA ARG A 35 6.78 -9.73 -13.18
C ARG A 35 5.34 -10.20 -13.29
N ASP A 36 5.02 -11.29 -12.59
CA ASP A 36 3.75 -11.99 -12.69
C ASP A 36 2.84 -11.59 -11.53
N TYR A 37 1.60 -11.20 -11.86
CA TYR A 37 0.61 -10.77 -10.87
C TYR A 37 0.27 -11.89 -9.88
N ASP A 38 0.10 -13.13 -10.34
CA ASP A 38 -0.28 -14.24 -9.46
C ASP A 38 0.83 -14.55 -8.47
N ARG A 39 2.09 -14.47 -8.93
CA ARG A 39 3.25 -14.57 -8.04
C ARG A 39 3.31 -13.42 -7.05
N TRP A 40 3.16 -12.18 -7.51
CA TRP A 40 3.11 -11.01 -6.62
C TRP A 40 1.98 -11.16 -5.59
N HIS A 41 0.78 -11.55 -6.01
CA HIS A 41 -0.39 -11.70 -5.15
C HIS A 41 -0.20 -12.81 -4.12
N ALA A 42 0.42 -13.93 -4.49
CA ALA A 42 0.76 -15.01 -3.56
C ALA A 42 1.77 -14.55 -2.50
N GLU A 43 2.81 -13.81 -2.90
CA GLU A 43 3.82 -13.25 -1.99
C GLU A 43 3.21 -12.19 -1.07
N ALA A 44 2.41 -11.26 -1.60
CA ALA A 44 1.67 -10.25 -0.85
C ALA A 44 0.70 -10.90 0.16
N SER A 45 -0.07 -11.90 -0.27
CA SER A 45 -0.97 -12.65 0.60
C SER A 45 -0.24 -13.37 1.73
N ARG A 46 0.99 -13.85 1.48
CA ARG A 46 1.83 -14.44 2.53
C ARG A 46 2.26 -13.38 3.55
N VAL A 47 2.78 -12.24 3.10
CA VAL A 47 3.18 -11.13 3.99
C VAL A 47 2.00 -10.63 4.83
N MET A 48 0.82 -10.49 4.21
CA MET A 48 -0.43 -10.18 4.90
C MET A 48 -0.69 -11.15 6.05
N ARG A 49 -0.69 -12.46 5.77
CA ARG A 49 -0.95 -13.48 6.81
C ARG A 49 0.09 -13.43 7.93
N ASP A 50 1.36 -13.21 7.61
CA ASP A 50 2.43 -13.09 8.61
C ASP A 50 2.22 -11.87 9.52
N HIS A 51 1.72 -10.74 9.00
CA HIS A 51 1.34 -9.58 9.81
C HIS A 51 0.11 -9.86 10.68
N LEU A 52 -0.95 -10.43 10.11
CA LEU A 52 -2.18 -10.75 10.86
C LEU A 52 -1.90 -11.75 11.99
N ALA A 53 -1.06 -12.76 11.76
CA ALA A 53 -0.66 -13.74 12.78
C ALA A 53 0.11 -13.11 13.96
N ARG A 54 0.73 -11.95 13.75
CA ARG A 54 1.40 -11.16 14.80
C ARG A 54 0.47 -10.16 15.49
N GLY A 55 -0.83 -10.15 15.17
CA GLY A 55 -1.79 -9.19 15.71
C GLY A 55 -1.67 -7.77 15.13
N VAL A 56 -0.98 -7.62 14.00
CA VAL A 56 -0.83 -6.33 13.30
C VAL A 56 -2.07 -6.07 12.46
N ALA A 57 -2.69 -4.90 12.62
CA ALA A 57 -3.78 -4.46 11.76
C ALA A 57 -3.22 -4.01 10.40
N ILE A 58 -3.92 -4.33 9.32
CA ILE A 58 -3.48 -4.00 7.96
C ILE A 58 -4.56 -3.15 7.30
N GLN A 59 -4.16 -2.00 6.77
CA GLN A 59 -4.97 -1.20 5.87
C GLN A 59 -4.50 -1.47 4.43
N PHE A 60 -5.34 -2.13 3.64
CA PHE A 60 -5.09 -2.28 2.21
C PHE A 60 -5.42 -0.98 1.50
N ILE A 61 -4.44 -0.45 0.78
CA ILE A 61 -4.61 0.76 -0.01
C ILE A 61 -4.36 0.40 -1.46
N ARG A 62 -5.43 0.50 -2.24
CA ARG A 62 -5.36 0.29 -3.68
C ARG A 62 -4.57 1.43 -4.31
N ILE A 63 -3.51 1.09 -5.04
CA ILE A 63 -2.79 2.06 -5.87
C ILE A 63 -3.47 2.10 -7.24
N ARG A 64 -3.99 3.27 -7.59
CA ARG A 64 -4.50 3.56 -8.93
C ARG A 64 -3.37 4.18 -9.76
N PRO A 65 -3.03 3.65 -10.95
CA PRO A 65 -1.84 4.09 -11.69
C PRO A 65 -1.82 5.58 -11.99
N VAL A 66 -2.93 6.15 -12.47
CA VAL A 66 -3.04 7.58 -12.82
C VAL A 66 -2.75 8.47 -11.59
N GLU A 67 -3.48 8.25 -10.49
CA GLU A 67 -3.34 9.04 -9.26
C GLU A 67 -1.93 8.90 -8.64
N TYR A 68 -1.35 7.71 -8.73
CA TYR A 68 0.01 7.45 -8.24
C TYR A 68 1.07 8.14 -9.08
N LEU A 69 1.00 8.03 -10.41
CA LEU A 69 1.97 8.65 -11.32
C LEU A 69 1.91 10.17 -11.26
N GLU A 70 0.72 10.76 -11.09
CA GLU A 70 0.55 12.19 -10.82
C GLU A 70 1.23 12.61 -9.51
N TRP A 71 1.06 11.83 -8.43
CA TRP A 71 1.72 12.09 -7.15
C TRP A 71 3.25 11.90 -7.22
N LEU A 72 3.69 10.89 -7.98
CA LEU A 72 5.10 10.53 -8.13
C LEU A 72 5.89 11.59 -8.92
N ALA A 73 5.23 12.28 -9.85
CA ALA A 73 5.84 13.25 -10.76
C ALA A 73 7.07 12.65 -11.48
N ASP A 74 8.24 13.27 -11.35
CA ASP A 74 9.47 12.83 -12.01
C ASP A 74 10.27 11.79 -11.21
N ALA A 75 9.79 11.39 -10.02
CA ALA A 75 10.48 10.41 -9.20
C ALA A 75 10.38 8.99 -9.80
N PRO A 76 11.35 8.09 -9.54
CA PRO A 76 11.32 6.75 -10.10
C PRO A 76 10.24 5.88 -9.42
N ASN A 77 9.47 5.17 -10.23
CA ASN A 77 8.47 4.20 -9.77
C ASN A 77 9.18 2.96 -9.18
N THR A 78 9.38 2.97 -7.87
CA THR A 78 10.02 1.88 -7.10
C THR A 78 9.08 1.34 -6.02
N ALA A 79 9.36 0.15 -5.48
CA ALA A 79 8.59 -0.47 -4.42
C ALA A 79 8.59 0.40 -3.16
N SER A 80 9.71 1.06 -2.88
CA SER A 80 9.82 2.04 -1.80
C SER A 80 8.87 3.21 -2.03
N MET A 81 8.84 3.79 -3.24
CA MET A 81 7.93 4.91 -3.54
C MET A 81 6.45 4.50 -3.49
N ARG A 82 6.12 3.28 -3.95
CA ARG A 82 4.76 2.72 -3.83
C ARG A 82 4.36 2.53 -2.36
N ARG A 83 5.30 2.15 -1.48
CA ARG A 83 5.07 2.09 -0.03
C ARG A 83 4.86 3.48 0.58
N THR A 84 5.72 4.44 0.27
CA THR A 84 5.59 5.83 0.76
C THR A 84 4.25 6.45 0.34
N TYR A 85 3.79 6.17 -0.88
CA TYR A 85 2.50 6.65 -1.36
C TYR A 85 1.32 6.11 -0.54
N VAL A 86 1.30 4.82 -0.21
CA VAL A 86 0.20 4.26 0.59
C VAL A 86 0.26 4.73 2.04
N GLU A 87 1.44 4.97 2.60
CA GLU A 87 1.59 5.58 3.92
C GLU A 87 1.07 7.02 3.92
N TYR A 88 1.36 7.79 2.87
CA TYR A 88 0.81 9.13 2.66
C TYR A 88 -0.73 9.10 2.60
N LEU A 89 -1.32 8.17 1.84
CA LEU A 89 -2.77 8.00 1.77
C LEU A 89 -3.37 7.55 3.11
N ALA A 90 -2.74 6.60 3.82
CA ALA A 90 -3.18 6.15 5.14
C ALA A 90 -3.23 7.30 6.15
N ALA A 91 -2.20 8.15 6.15
CA ALA A 91 -2.10 9.33 7.00
C ALA A 91 -3.12 10.42 6.63
N GLY A 92 -3.63 10.42 5.40
CA GLY A 92 -4.64 11.35 4.90
C GLY A 92 -6.09 10.87 5.11
N VAL A 93 -6.36 9.57 4.95
CA VAL A 93 -7.69 8.98 5.19
C VAL A 93 -8.06 9.02 6.67
N ALA A 94 -7.09 8.85 7.59
CA ALA A 94 -7.33 9.08 9.02
C ALA A 94 -7.79 10.52 9.33
N ARG A 95 -7.32 11.51 8.56
CA ARG A 95 -7.63 12.93 8.76
C ARG A 95 -8.96 13.37 8.16
N GLN A 96 -9.50 12.63 7.19
CA GLN A 96 -10.80 12.91 6.58
C GLN A 96 -11.96 12.32 7.40
N SER A 97 -11.70 11.28 8.20
CA SER A 97 -12.65 10.73 9.17
C SER A 97 -12.85 11.60 10.42
N GLU A 98 -11.87 12.43 10.81
CA GLU A 98 -12.01 13.36 11.95
C GLU A 98 -12.90 14.58 11.64
N ILE A 99 -13.24 14.83 10.37
CA ILE A 99 -14.03 16.00 9.96
C ILE A 99 -15.55 15.69 9.90
N ILE A 100 -15.96 14.42 9.84
CA ILE A 100 -17.38 14.06 9.69
C ILE A 100 -18.15 14.06 11.02
N ASP A 101 -17.48 14.03 12.18
CA ASP A 101 -18.13 14.07 13.50
C ASP A 101 -18.31 15.49 14.09
N ALA A 102 -18.09 16.54 13.30
CA ALA A 102 -18.18 17.94 13.74
C ALA A 102 -19.28 18.77 13.05
N ALA A 103 -20.36 18.13 12.57
CA ALA A 103 -21.50 18.80 11.94
C ALA A 103 -22.84 18.49 12.63
#